data_AF-A0A955PS64-F1
#
_entry.id   AF-A0A955PS64-F1
#
_cell.length_a   1.000
_cell.length_b   1.000
_cell.length_c   1.000
_cell.angle_alpha   90.00
_cell.angle_beta   90.00
_cell.angle_gamma   90.00
#
_symmetry.space_group_name_H-M   'P 1'
#
loop_
_entity.id
_entity.type
_entity.pdbx_description
1 polymer ?
#
loop_
_entity_poly.entity_id
_entity_poly.type
_entity_poly.pdbx_seq_one_letter_code
_entity_poly.pdbx_strand_id
1 'polypeptide(L)' 'MNCEGHVEKGVVVLENGAILPEGARVRVETIEAHEPSSVSSSEPLGKALQQFSGVAEGLPPDMAENHDHYLHGRPTR' A
#
# COMPACT_ATOMS: atom_id res chain seq x y z
N MET A 1 -19.22 1.05 -28.69
CA MET A 1 -19.44 1.68 -27.38
C MET A 1 -18.62 0.89 -26.39
N ASN A 2 -17.67 1.52 -25.71
CA ASN A 2 -16.81 0.85 -24.75
C ASN A 2 -17.26 1.30 -23.37
N CYS A 3 -17.54 0.34 -22.49
CA CYS A 3 -17.98 0.60 -21.13
C CYS A 3 -17.01 -0.11 -20.19
N GLU A 4 -16.53 0.60 -19.18
CA GLU A 4 -15.66 0.06 -18.14
C GLU A 4 -16.48 -0.24 -16.89
N GLY A 5 -16.06 -1.27 -16.18
CA GLY A 5 -16.73 -1.75 -14.98
C GLY A 5 -15.86 -2.74 -14.23
N HIS A 6 -16.21 -2.98 -12.97
CA HIS A 6 -15.54 -3.96 -12.12
C HIS A 6 -16.45 -5.15 -11.82
N VAL A 7 -15.86 -6.27 -11.42
CA VAL A 7 -16.61 -7.47 -11.04
C VAL A 7 -16.85 -7.44 -9.53
N GLU A 8 -18.11 -7.34 -9.11
CA GLU A 8 -18.52 -7.53 -7.71
C GLU A 8 -19.33 -8.83 -7.60
N LYS A 9 -18.82 -9.81 -6.84
CA LYS A 9 -19.51 -11.10 -6.58
C LYS A 9 -19.96 -11.84 -7.86
N GLY A 10 -19.18 -11.73 -8.93
CA GLY A 10 -19.48 -12.35 -10.22
C GLY A 10 -20.44 -11.54 -11.10
N VAL A 11 -20.85 -10.34 -10.70
CA VAL A 11 -21.64 -9.39 -11.50
C VAL A 11 -20.73 -8.26 -11.96
N VAL A 12 -20.78 -7.92 -13.25
CA VAL A 12 -20.06 -6.75 -13.78
C VAL A 12 -20.89 -5.49 -13.48
N VAL A 13 -20.35 -4.59 -12.67
CA VAL A 13 -20.94 -3.29 -12.32
C VAL A 13 -20.26 -2.21 -13.16
N LEU A 14 -21.03 -1.47 -13.94
CA LEU A 14 -20.53 -0.41 -14.82
C LEU A 14 -20.34 0.89 -14.03
N GLU A 15 -19.12 1.43 -13.99
CA GLU A 15 -18.76 2.54 -13.08
C GLU A 15 -19.33 3.90 -13.52
N ASN A 16 -19.55 4.10 -14.82
CA ASN A 16 -20.01 5.38 -15.37
C ASN A 16 -21.53 5.47 -15.58
N GLY A 17 -22.32 4.62 -14.93
CA GLY A 17 -23.78 4.61 -15.09
C GLY A 17 -24.22 4.30 -16.52
N ALA A 18 -23.36 3.64 -17.31
CA ALA A 18 -23.69 3.22 -18.66
C ALA A 18 -24.83 2.20 -18.62
N ILE A 19 -25.95 2.52 -19.25
CA ILE A 19 -27.11 1.63 -19.33
C ILE A 19 -27.01 0.87 -20.65
N LEU A 20 -26.83 -0.44 -20.58
CA LEU A 20 -26.92 -1.31 -21.75
C LEU A 20 -28.38 -1.72 -21.97
N PRO A 21 -28.84 -1.78 -23.24
CA PRO A 21 -30.19 -2.22 -23.52
C PRO A 21 -30.39 -3.68 -23.10
N GLU A 22 -31.59 -4.00 -22.62
CA GLU A 22 -31.95 -5.35 -22.22
C GLU A 22 -31.76 -6.34 -23.38
N GLY A 23 -31.10 -7.48 -23.13
CA GLY A 23 -30.79 -8.49 -24.15
C GLY A 23 -29.53 -8.23 -24.98
N ALA A 24 -28.75 -7.19 -24.68
CA ALA A 24 -27.48 -6.93 -25.35
C ALA A 24 -26.46 -8.06 -25.11
N ARG A 25 -25.90 -8.62 -26.19
CA ARG A 25 -24.76 -9.54 -26.12
C ARG A 25 -23.48 -8.73 -25.90
N VAL A 26 -22.82 -8.97 -24.79
CA VAL A 26 -21.55 -8.31 -24.43
C VAL A 26 -20.38 -9.28 -24.53
N ARG A 27 -19.21 -8.76 -24.95
CA ARG A 27 -17.92 -9.44 -24.79
C ARG A 27 -17.18 -8.73 -23.68
N VAL A 28 -16.81 -9.46 -22.63
CA VAL A 28 -16.00 -8.93 -21.54
C VAL A 28 -14.56 -9.22 -21.85
N GLU A 29 -13.75 -8.17 -21.94
CA GLU A 29 -12.30 -8.27 -22.01
C GLU A 29 -11.78 -7.79 -20.66
N THR A 30 -11.03 -8.66 -19.97
CA THR A 30 -10.33 -8.26 -18.76
C THR A 30 -9.21 -7.33 -19.19
N ILE A 31 -9.39 -6.04 -18.93
CA ILE A 31 -8.27 -5.11 -18.89
C ILE A 31 -7.40 -5.63 -17.74
N GLU A 32 -6.14 -5.96 -18.01
CA GLU A 32 -5.18 -6.24 -16.95
C GLU A 32 -5.36 -5.12 -15.96
N ALA A 33 -5.84 -5.47 -14.76
CA ALA A 33 -5.88 -4.50 -13.70
C ALA A 33 -4.45 -3.97 -13.68
N HIS A 34 -4.29 -2.68 -14.00
CA HIS A 34 -3.43 -1.91 -13.14
C HIS A 34 -4.00 -2.24 -11.78
N GLU A 35 -3.39 -3.23 -11.10
CA GLU A 35 -3.54 -3.39 -9.68
C GLU A 35 -3.52 -1.94 -9.22
N PRO A 36 -4.57 -1.44 -8.56
CA PRO A 36 -4.40 -0.21 -7.83
C PRO A 36 -3.21 -0.56 -6.96
N SER A 37 -2.02 -0.12 -7.38
CA SER A 37 -0.75 -0.36 -6.71
C SER A 37 -1.14 -0.11 -5.28
N SER A 38 -1.11 -1.15 -4.46
CA SER A 38 -1.90 -1.23 -3.25
C SER A 38 -1.35 -0.22 -2.24
N VAL A 39 -1.57 1.06 -2.50
CA VAL A 39 -1.32 2.18 -1.59
C VAL A 39 -2.42 2.20 -0.52
N SER A 40 -3.37 1.27 -0.60
CA SER A 40 -4.32 0.94 0.45
C SER A 40 -3.95 -0.32 1.25
N SER A 41 -2.78 -0.93 1.00
CA SER A 41 -2.10 -1.68 2.05
C SER A 41 -1.03 -0.78 2.66
N SER A 42 -1.45 0.37 3.18
CA SER A 42 -0.63 1.08 4.15
C SER A 42 -0.61 0.17 5.38
N GLU A 43 0.33 -0.77 5.41
CA GLU A 43 0.63 -1.49 6.64
C GLU A 43 0.75 -0.43 7.74
N PRO A 44 0.16 -0.68 8.93
CA PRO A 44 0.29 0.24 10.04
C PRO A 44 1.76 0.62 10.18
N LEU A 45 2.08 1.91 10.31
CA LEU A 45 3.46 2.38 10.34
C LEU A 45 4.34 1.57 11.31
N GLY A 46 3.77 1.15 12.44
CA GLY A 46 4.46 0.26 13.38
C GLY A 46 4.88 -1.10 12.81
N LYS A 47 4.04 -1.72 11.96
CA LYS A 47 4.36 -2.99 11.28
C LYS A 47 5.46 -2.79 10.22
N ALA A 48 5.41 -1.68 9.49
CA ALA A 48 6.47 -1.31 8.55
C ALA A 48 7.81 -1.02 9.25
N LEU A 49 7.78 -0.45 10.47
CA LEU A 49 9.00 -0.17 11.25
C LEU A 49 9.53 -1.40 12.00
N GLN A 50 8.71 -2.43 12.22
CA GLN A 50 9.09 -3.63 12.96
C GLN A 50 10.27 -4.37 12.31
N GLN A 51 10.41 -4.29 10.98
CA GLN A 51 11.55 -4.87 10.25
C GLN A 51 12.92 -4.32 10.69
N PHE A 52 12.95 -3.14 11.31
CA PHE A 52 14.17 -2.50 11.79
C PHE A 52 14.47 -2.79 13.27
N SER A 53 13.57 -3.48 13.98
CA SER A 53 13.75 -3.81 15.39
C SER A 53 14.94 -4.75 15.57
N GLY A 54 15.93 -4.33 16.36
CA GLY A 54 17.10 -5.15 16.66
C GLY A 54 18.15 -5.26 15.54
N VAL A 55 18.04 -4.47 14.46
CA VAL A 55 19.01 -4.47 13.35
C VAL A 55 20.40 -3.97 13.78
N ALA A 56 20.45 -3.09 14.78
CA ALA A 56 21.71 -2.54 15.25
C ALA A 56 22.22 -3.31 16.48
N GLU A 57 23.33 -4.03 16.29
CA GLU A 57 23.99 -4.83 17.31
C GLU A 57 25.20 -4.09 17.91
N GLY A 58 25.57 -4.42 19.16
CA GLY A 58 26.77 -3.90 19.80
C GLY A 58 26.73 -2.41 20.18
N LEU A 59 25.55 -1.79 20.15
CA LEU A 59 25.38 -0.39 20.53
C LEU A 59 25.39 -0.19 22.05
N PRO A 60 25.87 0.96 22.54
CA PRO A 60 25.71 1.36 23.94
C PRO A 60 24.24 1.38 24.37
N PRO A 61 23.92 1.01 25.62
CA PRO A 61 22.54 0.94 26.12
C PRO A 61 21.84 2.31 26.16
N ASP A 62 22.60 3.40 26.20
CA ASP A 62 22.16 4.79 26.24
C ASP A 62 22.24 5.49 24.87
N MET A 63 22.50 4.74 23.79
CA MET A 63 22.70 5.32 22.46
C MET A 63 21.48 6.11 21.94
N ALA A 64 20.25 5.76 22.35
CA ALA A 64 19.07 6.54 21.98
C ALA A 64 19.08 7.97 22.57
N GLU A 65 19.50 8.08 23.83
CA GLU A 65 19.55 9.35 24.57
C GLU A 65 20.78 10.19 24.16
N ASN A 66 21.91 9.50 23.95
CA ASN A 66 23.21 10.10 23.64
C ASN A 66 23.63 9.94 22.17
N HIS A 67 22.69 9.83 21.23
CA HIS A 67 23.02 9.60 19.81
C HIS A 67 23.96 10.69 19.24
N ASP A 68 23.78 11.96 19.64
CA ASP A 68 24.67 13.07 19.27
C ASP A 68 26.10 12.90 19.80
N HIS A 69 26.27 12.30 20.99
CA HIS A 69 27.58 12.02 21.56
C HIS A 69 28.31 10.96 20.73
N TYR A 70 27.64 9.85 20.42
CA TYR A 70 28.24 8.73 19.70
C TYR A 70 28.46 9.00 18.20
N LEU A 71 27.53 9.71 17.55
CA LEU A 71 27.62 10.01 16.11
C LEU A 71 28.45 11.26 15.80
N HIS A 72 28.46 12.24 16.71
CA HIS A 72 28.97 13.57 16.43
C HIS A 72 29.94 14.11 17.51
N GLY A 73 30.29 13.32 18.52
CA GLY A 73 31.26 13.70 19.55
C GLY A 73 30.79 14.82 20.47
N ARG A 74 29.48 15.07 20.55
CA ARG A 74 28.92 16.10 21.44
C ARG A 74 29.02 15.69 22.92
N PRO A 75 28.94 16.62 23.87
CA PRO A 75 28.79 16.27 25.29
C PRO A 75 27.55 15.39 25.52
N THR A 76 27.63 14.47 26.48
CA THR A 76 26.47 13.66 26.92
C THR A 76 25.40 14.56 27.55
N ARG A 77 24.14 14.19 27.37
CA ARG A 77 23.00 14.94 27.92
C ARG A 77 22.73 14.62 29.39
#